data_AF-A0A1H9S8F4-F1
#
_entry.id   AF-A0A1H9S8F4-F1
#
_cell.length_a   1.000
_cell.length_b   1.000
_cell.length_c   1.000
_cell.angle_alpha   90.00
_cell.angle_beta   90.00
_cell.angle_gamma   90.00
#
_symmetry.space_group_name_H-M   'P 1'
#
loop_
_entity.id
_entity.type
_entity.pdbx_description
1 polymer ?
#
loop_
_entity_poly.entity_id
_entity_poly.type
_entity_poly.pdbx_seq_one_letter_code
_entity_poly.pdbx_strand_id
1 'polypeptide(L)' 'MNMKNLIENKLQPLQPQFLEVINESNKHNVPAGAQSHFKVIIVSNQFSGKRLVVRHQAS' A
#
# COMPACT_ATOMS: atom_id res chain seq x y z
N MET A 1 -0.26 -2.35 -17.62
CA MET A 1 -0.89 -2.22 -16.29
C MET A 1 0.14 -1.62 -15.33
N ASN A 2 -0.22 -0.60 -14.56
CA ASN A 2 0.69 0.06 -13.61
C ASN A 2 0.62 -0.64 -12.24
N MET A 3 1.76 -1.02 -11.65
CA MET A 3 1.82 -1.71 -10.35
C MET A 3 1.10 -0.95 -9.23
N LYS A 4 1.13 0.39 -9.25
CA LYS A 4 0.35 1.24 -8.34
C LYS A 4 -1.14 0.89 -8.36
N ASN A 5 -1.73 0.80 -9.55
CA ASN A 5 -3.16 0.52 -9.73
C ASN A 5 -3.50 -0.90 -9.29
N LEU A 6 -2.57 -1.85 -9.45
CA LEU A 6 -2.76 -3.22 -8.95
C LEU A 6 -2.85 -3.24 -7.41
N ILE A 7 -1.95 -2.49 -6.76
CA ILE A 7 -1.93 -2.35 -5.29
C ILE A 7 -3.21 -1.67 -4.82
N GLU A 8 -3.62 -0.57 -5.45
CA GLU A 8 -4.85 0.15 -5.09
C GLU A 8 -6.10 -0.73 -5.19
N ASN A 9 -6.21 -1.54 -6.26
CA ASN A 9 -7.33 -2.46 -6.45
C ASN A 9 -7.35 -3.59 -5.42
N LYS A 10 -6.19 -4.17 -5.08
CA LYS A 10 -6.11 -5.22 -4.05
C LYS A 10 -6.53 -4.73 -2.66
N LEU A 11 -6.38 -3.44 -2.39
CA LEU A 11 -6.68 -2.84 -1.09
C LEU A 11 -8.12 -2.32 -0.98
N GLN A 12 -8.89 -2.29 -2.07
CA GLN A 12 -10.31 -1.90 -2.05
C GLN A 12 -11.20 -2.70 -1.08
N PRO A 13 -11.03 -4.02 -0.88
CA PRO A 13 -11.85 -4.80 0.07
C PRO A 13 -11.73 -4.33 1.53
N LEU A 14 -10.67 -3.60 1.87
CA LEU A 14 -10.50 -2.99 3.19
C LEU A 14 -11.43 -1.79 3.40
N GLN A 15 -12.18 -1.36 2.38
CA GLN A 15 -13.06 -0.19 2.41
C GLN A 15 -12.34 1.04 2.99
N PRO A 16 -11.22 1.46 2.37
CA PRO A 16 -10.42 2.55 2.90
C PRO A 16 -11.17 3.89 2.79
N GLN A 17 -11.21 4.63 3.89
CA GLN A 17 -11.63 6.04 3.89
C GLN A 17 -10.54 6.93 3.25
N PHE A 18 -9.28 6.51 3.36
CA PHE A 18 -8.13 7.13 2.70
C PHE A 18 -7.17 6.04 2.25
N LEU A 19 -6.69 6.14 1.02
CA LEU A 19 -5.70 5.23 0.43
C LEU A 19 -4.73 6.05 -0.41
N GLU A 20 -3.45 5.96 -0.08
CA GLU A 20 -2.37 6.57 -0.84
C GLU A 20 -1.27 5.53 -1.08
N VAL A 21 -0.87 5.39 -2.34
CA VAL A 21 0.20 4.48 -2.77
C VAL A 21 1.30 5.31 -3.44
N ILE A 22 2.44 5.41 -2.78
CA ILE A 22 3.60 6.21 -3.19
C ILE A 22 4.68 5.25 -3.67
N ASN A 23 5.17 5.44 -4.90
CA ASN A 23 6.34 4.71 -5.38
C ASN A 23 7.62 5.37 -4.85
N GLU A 24 8.30 4.72 -3.90
CA GLU A 24 9.55 5.22 -3.31
C GLU A 24 10.79 4.55 -3.92
N SER A 25 10.65 3.82 -5.02
CA SER A 25 11.76 3.10 -5.67
C SER A 25 12.93 4.03 -6.06
N ASN A 26 12.68 5.31 -6.34
CA ASN A 26 13.70 6.30 -6.68
C ASN A 26 14.69 6.61 -5.52
N LYS A 27 14.40 6.19 -4.28
CA LYS A 27 15.29 6.38 -3.11
C LYS A 27 16.30 5.24 -2.93
N HIS A 28 16.29 4.24 -3.81
CA HIS A 28 17.25 3.15 -3.82
C HIS A 28 18.12 3.25 -5.07
N ASN A 29 19.35 2.72 -5.01
CA ASN A 29 20.29 2.66 -6.13
C ASN A 29 19.81 1.63 -7.18
N VAL A 30 18.60 1.82 -7.69
CA VAL A 30 17.90 0.97 -8.64
C VAL A 30 17.71 1.73 -9.95
N PRO A 31 17.74 1.04 -11.09
CA PRO A 31 17.56 1.68 -12.39
C PRO A 31 16.20 2.39 -12.48
N ALA A 32 16.17 3.51 -13.22
CA ALA A 32 14.98 4.31 -13.43
C ALA A 32 13.82 3.44 -13.99
N GLY A 33 12.68 3.45 -13.30
CA GLY A 33 11.52 2.62 -13.65
C GLY A 33 11.35 1.36 -12.79
N ALA A 34 12.23 1.10 -11.82
CA ALA A 34 11.99 0.07 -10.82
C ALA A 34 10.67 0.34 -10.07
N GLN A 35 9.81 -0.67 -10.02
CA GLN A 35 8.54 -0.67 -9.29
C GLN A 35 8.67 -1.69 -8.16
N SER A 36 9.65 -1.49 -7.28
CA SER A 36 10.07 -2.48 -6.29
C SER A 36 9.75 -2.07 -4.86
N HIS A 37 9.68 -0.76 -4.57
CA HIS A 37 9.36 -0.25 -3.24
C HIS A 37 8.15 0.70 -3.32
N PHE A 38 7.07 0.32 -2.64
CA PHE A 38 5.88 1.14 -2.50
C PHE A 38 5.59 1.39 -1.03
N LYS A 39 5.39 2.66 -0.68
CA LYS A 39 4.83 3.06 0.59
C LYS A 39 3.32 3.19 0.44
N VAL A 40 2.60 2.54 1.33
CA VAL A 40 1.13 2.49 1.32
C VAL A 40 0.62 3.11 2.61
N ILE A 41 -0.25 4.11 2.50
CA ILE A 41 -0.93 4.75 3.63
C ILE A 41 -2.42 4.47 3.49
N ILE A 42 -3.00 3.81 4.50
CA ILE A 42 -4.42 3.45 4.49
C ILE A 42 -5.06 3.83 5.81
N VAL A 43 -6.22 4.47 5.72
CA VAL A 43 -7.15 4.67 6.83
C VAL A 43 -8.40 3.83 6.56
N SER A 44 -8.69 2.89 7.45
CA SER A 44 -9.90 2.06 7.39
C SER A 44 -10.38 1.70 8.79
N ASN A 45 -11.71 1.68 8.96
CA ASN A 45 -12.36 1.21 10.17
C ASN A 45 -12.08 -0.27 10.44
N GLN A 46 -11.71 -1.05 9.41
CA GLN A 46 -11.32 -2.45 9.58
C GLN A 46 -10.04 -2.65 10.41
N PHE A 47 -9.26 -1.59 10.61
CA PHE A 47 -8.08 -1.61 11.48
C PHE A 47 -8.36 -1.20 12.92
N SER A 48 -9.58 -0.74 13.22
CA SER A 48 -9.99 -0.38 14.57
C SER A 48 -9.87 -1.59 15.51
N GLY A 49 -9.28 -1.38 16.69
CA GLY A 49 -9.05 -2.44 17.68
C GLY A 49 -7.99 -3.50 17.30
N LYS A 50 -7.44 -3.48 16.07
CA LYS A 50 -6.41 -4.44 15.64
C LYS A 50 -5.01 -3.96 16.03
N ARG A 51 -4.17 -4.89 16.51
CA ARG A 51 -2.74 -4.64 16.75
C ARG A 51 -1.99 -4.43 15.43
N LEU A 52 -0.88 -3.69 15.48
CA LEU A 52 -0.05 -3.33 14.33
C LEU A 52 0.28 -4.52 13.39
N VAL A 53 0.69 -5.65 13.95
CA VAL A 53 1.02 -6.86 13.19
C VAL A 53 -0.20 -7.41 12.43
N VAL A 54 -1.38 -7.41 13.07
CA VAL A 54 -2.63 -7.91 12.46
C VAL A 54 -3.09 -6.99 11.32
N ARG A 55 -2.81 -5.68 11.40
CA ARG A 55 -3.10 -4.74 10.31
C ARG A 55 -2.27 -5.04 9.05
N HIS A 56 -1.03 -5.51 9.23
CA HIS A 56 -0.15 -5.90 8.12
C HIS A 56 -0.41 -7.33 7.61
N GLN A 57 -0.94 -8.24 8.44
CA GLN A 57 -1.25 -9.61 8.02
C GLN A 57 -2.62 -9.74 7.33
N ALA A 58 -3.52 -8.76 7.51
CA ALA A 58 -4.86 -8.79 6.92
C ALA A 58 -4.89 -8.45 5.42
N SER A 59 -3.73 -8.21 4.80
CA SER A 59 -3.55 -7.77 3.41
C SER A 59 -2.87 -8.82 2.54
#